data_AF-A0A9E0IXY5-F1
#
_entry.id   AF-A0A9E0IXY5-F1
#
_cell.length_a   1.000
_cell.length_b   1.000
_cell.length_c   1.000
_cell.angle_alpha   90.00
_cell.angle_beta   90.00
_cell.angle_gamma   90.00
#
_symmetry.space_group_name_H-M   'P 1'
#
loop_
_entity.id
_entity.type
_entity.pdbx_description
1 polymer ?
#
loop_
_entity_poly.entity_id
_entity_poly.type
_entity_poly.pdbx_seq_one_letter_code
_entity_poly.pdbx_strand_id
1 'polypeptide(L)'
;MTFILIYLAIGFVSIFVDPMSKDTREFILTMKEAGHETDHPERYGPPLAKWKIFLGIFLFITVAIIFYPVFYIEQIIDYLRKTIKSPNHNAIQRTPRNDKFLYFDYIAGIGDFFCRNCTYSRGLTSAIHGFMGKNNYLVAFQCQECGNFTTISNDLDNENGRLCTCGGQLSRDKPIFCPQCKSKDVEFSMNIIT
;
A
#
# COMPACT_ATOMS: atom_id res chain seq x y z
N MET A 1 11.64 4.94 -13.48
CA MET A 1 11.46 5.23 -14.93
C MET A 1 12.60 4.66 -15.78
N THR A 2 13.85 4.73 -15.33
CA THR A 2 15.05 4.18 -16.01
C THR A 2 15.00 2.66 -16.27
N PHE A 3 14.40 1.87 -15.38
CA PHE A 3 14.37 0.39 -15.52
C PHE A 3 13.42 -0.13 -16.61
N ILE A 4 12.29 0.56 -16.82
CA ILE A 4 11.37 0.25 -17.91
C ILE A 4 12.06 0.51 -19.26
N LEU A 5 12.88 1.56 -19.34
CA LEU A 5 13.62 1.90 -20.56
C LEU A 5 14.71 0.88 -20.90
N ILE A 6 15.42 0.34 -19.91
CA ILE A 6 16.43 -0.72 -20.13
C ILE A 6 15.77 -2.03 -20.57
N TYR A 7 14.66 -2.41 -19.94
CA TYR A 7 13.94 -3.63 -20.30
C TYR A 7 13.31 -3.54 -21.69
N LEU A 8 12.74 -2.36 -22.03
CA LEU A 8 12.24 -2.08 -23.38
C LEU A 8 13.39 -2.03 -24.40
N ALA A 9 14.57 -1.52 -24.06
CA ALA A 9 15.73 -1.52 -24.95
C ALA A 9 16.23 -2.94 -25.26
N ILE A 10 16.28 -3.84 -24.26
CA ILE A 10 16.67 -5.25 -24.46
C ILE A 10 15.62 -6.00 -25.30
N GLY A 11 14.34 -5.79 -25.00
CA GLY A 11 13.24 -6.32 -25.82
C GLY A 11 13.29 -5.80 -27.26
N PHE A 12 13.56 -4.52 -27.45
CA PHE A 12 13.70 -3.89 -28.77
C PHE A 12 14.87 -4.49 -29.54
N VAL A 13 16.07 -4.58 -28.95
CA VAL A 13 17.23 -5.21 -29.59
C VAL A 13 16.93 -6.68 -29.97
N SER A 14 16.21 -7.41 -29.12
CA SER A 14 15.84 -8.81 -29.42
C SER A 14 14.88 -8.94 -30.61
N ILE A 15 14.00 -7.96 -30.83
CA ILE A 15 13.09 -7.92 -32.00
C ILE A 15 13.88 -7.64 -33.29
N PHE A 16 14.93 -6.83 -33.24
CA PHE A 16 15.75 -6.48 -34.40
C PHE A 16 16.85 -7.49 -34.75
N VAL A 17 17.05 -8.54 -33.94
CA VAL A 17 17.98 -9.64 -34.26
C VAL A 17 17.32 -10.71 -35.15
N ASP A 18 16.01 -10.60 -35.44
CA ASP A 18 15.25 -11.56 -36.24
C ASP A 18 14.99 -11.23 -37.74
N PRO A 19 15.45 -10.12 -38.37
CA PRO A 19 15.03 -9.81 -39.74
C PRO A 19 15.73 -10.69 -40.79
N MET A 20 16.73 -11.49 -40.42
CA MET A 20 17.46 -12.34 -41.37
C MET A 20 16.73 -13.65 -41.72
N SER A 21 15.55 -13.92 -41.16
CA SER A 21 14.75 -15.12 -41.46
C SER A 21 13.72 -14.92 -42.58
N LYS A 22 13.31 -13.67 -42.86
CA LYS A 22 12.29 -13.38 -43.87
C LYS A 22 12.90 -13.16 -45.26
N ASP A 23 14.02 -12.44 -45.33
CA ASP A 23 14.74 -12.18 -46.58
C ASP A 23 15.30 -13.48 -47.20
N THR A 24 15.70 -14.43 -46.36
CA THR A 24 16.16 -15.76 -46.80
C THR A 24 15.03 -16.60 -47.38
N ARG A 25 13.80 -16.46 -46.87
CA ARG A 25 12.67 -17.25 -47.37
C ARG A 25 12.19 -16.76 -48.73
N GLU A 26 12.19 -15.46 -48.95
CA GLU A 26 11.83 -14.87 -50.23
C GLU A 26 12.89 -15.19 -51.29
N PHE A 27 14.18 -15.04 -50.96
CA PHE A 27 15.29 -15.42 -51.83
C PHE A 27 15.28 -16.91 -52.24
N ILE A 28 14.92 -17.82 -51.32
CA ILE A 28 14.80 -19.26 -51.62
C ILE A 28 13.62 -19.55 -52.56
N LEU A 29 12.51 -18.80 -52.46
CA LEU A 29 11.37 -18.96 -53.34
C LEU A 29 11.65 -18.41 -54.76
N THR A 30 12.31 -17.25 -54.88
CA THR A 30 12.70 -16.68 -56.18
C THR A 30 13.69 -17.57 -56.93
N MET A 31 14.61 -18.22 -56.22
CA MET A 31 15.54 -19.19 -56.81
C MET A 31 14.84 -20.48 -57.28
N LYS A 32 13.79 -20.91 -56.58
CA LYS A 32 12.99 -22.10 -56.93
C LYS A 32 12.12 -21.87 -58.18
N GLU A 33 11.58 -20.66 -58.36
CA GLU A 33 10.82 -20.28 -59.55
C GLU A 33 11.70 -20.05 -60.78
N ALA A 34 12.97 -19.66 -60.60
CA ALA A 34 13.94 -19.46 -61.67
C ALA A 34 14.46 -20.76 -62.33
N GLY A 35 13.91 -21.93 -61.99
CA GLY A 35 14.22 -23.21 -62.63
C GLY A 35 15.63 -23.74 -62.33
N HIS A 36 16.35 -23.13 -61.39
CA HIS A 36 17.60 -23.66 -60.87
C HIS A 36 17.27 -24.74 -59.83
N GLU A 37 17.07 -25.96 -60.30
CA GLU A 37 16.98 -27.15 -59.47
C GLU A 37 18.38 -27.42 -58.87
N THR A 38 18.69 -26.75 -57.77
CA THR A 38 19.92 -27.02 -57.03
C THR A 38 19.71 -28.29 -56.22
N ASP A 39 20.17 -29.40 -56.78
CA ASP A 39 20.32 -30.70 -56.12
C ASP A 39 21.48 -30.65 -55.10
N HIS A 40 21.31 -29.81 -54.07
CA HIS A 40 22.21 -29.75 -52.93
C HIS A 40 21.43 -30.05 -51.65
N PRO A 41 21.61 -31.24 -51.06
CA PRO A 41 21.05 -31.52 -49.76
C PRO A 41 21.76 -30.65 -48.72
N GLU A 42 20.96 -30.11 -47.81
CA GLU A 42 21.38 -29.70 -46.47
C GLU A 42 22.48 -28.62 -46.36
N ARG A 43 22.06 -27.35 -46.30
CA ARG A 43 22.75 -26.34 -45.47
C ARG A 43 21.78 -25.54 -44.61
N TYR A 44 20.93 -26.25 -43.86
CA TYR A 44 20.60 -25.72 -42.54
C TYR A 44 21.89 -25.84 -41.73
N GLY A 45 22.49 -24.70 -41.36
CA GLY A 45 23.60 -24.71 -40.39
C GLY A 45 23.18 -25.54 -39.17
N PRO A 46 24.12 -26.23 -38.51
CA PRO A 46 23.77 -27.18 -37.44
C PRO A 46 22.84 -26.46 -36.46
N PRO A 47 21.67 -27.07 -36.12
CA PRO A 47 20.71 -26.42 -35.24
C PRO A 47 21.47 -25.95 -34.02
N LEU A 48 21.32 -24.66 -33.67
CA LEU A 48 21.97 -24.05 -32.52
C LEU A 48 21.92 -25.04 -31.37
N ALA A 49 23.08 -25.61 -31.05
CA ALA A 49 23.12 -26.84 -30.28
C ALA A 49 22.39 -26.55 -28.96
N LYS A 50 21.34 -27.32 -28.66
CA LYS A 50 20.36 -27.00 -27.60
C LYS A 50 21.04 -26.60 -26.28
N TRP A 51 22.21 -27.19 -25.99
CA TRP A 51 23.06 -26.86 -24.84
C TRP A 51 23.49 -25.39 -24.75
N LYS A 52 23.71 -24.67 -25.86
CA LYS A 52 24.08 -23.25 -25.86
C LYS A 52 22.93 -22.37 -25.38
N ILE A 53 21.69 -22.72 -25.75
CA ILE A 53 20.48 -22.03 -25.29
C ILE A 53 20.29 -22.27 -23.78
N PHE A 54 20.41 -23.52 -23.34
CA PHE A 54 20.35 -23.88 -21.92
C PHE A 54 21.42 -23.15 -21.10
N LEU A 55 22.66 -23.07 -21.61
CA LEU A 55 23.75 -22.35 -20.96
C LEU A 55 23.43 -20.87 -20.83
N GLY A 56 22.87 -20.24 -21.87
CA GLY A 56 22.47 -18.83 -21.83
C GLY A 56 21.39 -18.54 -20.79
N ILE A 57 20.36 -19.37 -20.71
CA ILE A 57 19.28 -19.24 -19.71
C ILE A 57 19.84 -19.42 -18.29
N PHE A 58 20.68 -20.43 -18.09
CA PHE A 58 21.31 -20.69 -16.79
C PHE A 58 22.16 -19.51 -16.31
N LEU A 59 22.96 -18.92 -17.22
CA LEU A 59 23.76 -17.73 -16.92
C LEU A 59 22.88 -16.53 -16.55
N PHE A 60 21.80 -16.30 -17.30
CA PHE A 60 20.87 -15.21 -17.02
C PHE A 60 20.18 -15.34 -15.66
N ILE A 61 19.67 -16.53 -15.32
CA ILE A 61 19.05 -16.80 -14.02
C ILE A 61 20.06 -16.60 -12.89
N THR A 62 21.30 -17.09 -13.07
CA THR A 62 22.36 -16.95 -12.08
C THR A 62 22.67 -15.47 -11.81
N VAL A 63 22.78 -14.65 -12.85
CA VAL A 63 22.97 -13.21 -12.73
C VAL A 63 21.76 -12.56 -12.04
N ALA A 64 20.53 -12.91 -12.42
CA ALA A 64 19.33 -12.36 -11.81
C ALA A 64 19.28 -12.65 -10.29
N ILE A 65 19.61 -13.86 -9.86
CA ILE A 65 19.64 -14.25 -8.43
C ILE A 65 20.73 -13.48 -7.67
N ILE A 66 21.93 -13.33 -8.24
CA ILE A 66 23.04 -12.63 -7.58
C ILE A 66 22.74 -11.13 -7.43
N PHE A 67 22.10 -10.52 -8.42
CA PHE A 67 21.78 -9.09 -8.39
C PHE A 67 20.45 -8.77 -7.68
N TYR A 68 19.55 -9.75 -7.51
CA TYR A 68 18.26 -9.55 -6.85
C TYR A 68 18.39 -8.88 -5.47
N PRO A 69 19.26 -9.33 -4.54
CA PRO A 69 19.43 -8.69 -3.24
C PRO A 69 19.82 -7.21 -3.34
N VAL A 70 20.69 -6.85 -4.30
CA VAL A 70 21.16 -5.46 -4.47
C VAL A 70 19.99 -4.50 -4.74
N PHE A 71 18.98 -4.95 -5.48
CA PHE A 71 17.80 -4.13 -5.76
C PHE A 71 16.87 -3.95 -4.55
N TYR A 72 16.87 -4.90 -3.61
CA TYR A 72 16.05 -4.81 -2.39
C TYR A 72 16.82 -4.21 -1.21
N ILE A 73 18.15 -4.09 -1.28
CA ILE A 73 18.96 -3.50 -0.21
C ILE A 73 18.48 -2.08 0.12
N GLU A 74 18.13 -1.24 -0.86
CA GLU A 74 17.62 0.10 -0.57
C GLU A 74 16.28 0.07 0.18
N GLN A 75 15.34 -0.79 -0.23
CA GLN A 75 14.06 -0.95 0.46
C GLN A 75 14.25 -1.52 1.88
N ILE A 76 15.17 -2.48 2.04
CA ILE A 76 15.53 -3.04 3.35
C ILE A 76 16.17 -1.98 4.23
N ILE A 77 17.09 -1.16 3.70
CA ILE A 77 17.72 -0.06 4.43
C ILE A 77 16.67 0.99 4.82
N ASP A 78 15.74 1.35 3.95
CA ASP A 78 14.68 2.30 4.26
C ASP A 78 13.69 1.76 5.29
N TYR A 79 13.36 0.46 5.21
CA TYR A 79 12.60 -0.22 6.24
C TYR A 79 13.34 -0.19 7.58
N LEU A 80 14.63 -0.55 7.58
CA LEU A 80 15.48 -0.54 8.78
C LEU A 80 15.63 0.87 9.36
N ARG A 81 15.82 1.90 8.52
CA ARG A 81 15.83 3.31 8.96
C ARG A 81 14.50 3.71 9.58
N LYS A 82 13.36 3.32 9.02
CA LYS A 82 12.05 3.62 9.62
C LYS A 82 11.91 2.95 10.99
N THR A 83 12.36 1.71 11.14
CA THR A 83 12.30 1.01 12.43
C THR A 83 13.31 1.53 13.46
N ILE A 84 14.53 1.90 13.05
CA ILE A 84 15.61 2.35 13.95
C ILE A 84 15.49 3.84 14.29
N LYS A 85 15.09 4.66 13.31
CA LYS A 85 15.00 6.12 13.44
C LYS A 85 13.63 6.60 13.89
N SER A 86 12.68 5.70 14.19
CA SER A 86 11.48 6.04 14.95
C SER A 86 11.92 6.40 16.38
N PRO A 87 12.13 7.70 16.68
CA PRO A 87 12.64 8.11 17.97
C PRO A 87 11.44 8.07 18.90
N ASN A 88 11.34 7.03 19.71
CA ASN A 88 10.51 7.12 20.90
C ASN A 88 9.04 7.51 20.62
N HIS A 89 8.43 6.95 19.57
CA HIS A 89 7.05 6.55 19.78
C HIS A 89 7.15 5.46 20.84
N ASN A 90 6.91 5.87 22.08
CA ASN A 90 6.08 5.07 22.96
C ASN A 90 4.82 4.75 22.13
N ALA A 91 4.92 3.75 21.25
CA ALA A 91 3.84 2.83 21.03
C ALA A 91 3.63 2.31 22.43
N ILE A 92 2.80 3.04 23.19
CA ILE A 92 2.12 2.53 24.35
C ILE A 92 1.58 1.23 23.79
N GLN A 93 2.25 0.14 24.13
CA GLN A 93 1.69 -1.19 23.95
C GLN A 93 0.48 -1.11 24.87
N ARG A 94 -0.63 -0.59 24.34
CA ARG A 94 -1.91 -0.56 24.99
C ARG A 94 -2.21 -2.03 25.08
N THR A 95 -1.89 -2.61 26.22
CA THR A 95 -2.33 -3.95 26.57
C THR A 95 -3.81 -4.00 26.22
N PRO A 96 -4.26 -5.02 25.49
CA PRO A 96 -5.65 -5.11 25.09
C PRO A 96 -6.49 -4.92 26.35
N ARG A 97 -7.26 -3.83 26.41
CA ARG A 97 -8.07 -3.54 27.58
C ARG A 97 -9.08 -4.68 27.69
N ASN A 98 -9.10 -5.33 28.84
CA ASN A 98 -9.99 -6.46 29.09
C ASN A 98 -11.36 -5.98 29.63
N ASP A 99 -11.71 -4.72 29.40
CA ASP A 99 -13.01 -4.18 29.74
C ASP A 99 -13.94 -4.19 28.52
N LYS A 100 -15.24 -4.34 28.76
CA LYS A 100 -16.26 -4.40 27.70
C LYS A 100 -16.70 -3.01 27.24
N PHE A 101 -15.91 -1.98 27.50
CA PHE A 101 -16.29 -0.60 27.21
C PHE A 101 -15.86 -0.19 25.80
N LEU A 102 -16.61 0.75 25.22
CA LEU A 102 -16.26 1.33 23.93
C LEU A 102 -15.21 2.43 24.11
N TYR A 103 -14.16 2.42 23.29
CA TYR A 103 -13.11 3.44 23.26
C TYR A 103 -12.99 4.03 21.86
N PHE A 104 -12.47 5.26 21.77
CA PHE A 104 -12.19 5.89 20.47
C PHE A 104 -11.16 5.12 19.63
N ASP A 105 -10.32 4.29 20.26
CA ASP A 105 -9.37 3.41 19.55
C ASP A 105 -10.06 2.24 18.84
N TYR A 106 -11.30 1.91 19.23
CA TYR A 106 -12.07 0.79 18.69
C TYR A 106 -13.07 1.22 17.62
N ILE A 107 -13.14 2.51 17.29
CA ILE A 107 -14.08 3.07 16.31
C ILE A 107 -13.36 3.95 15.29
N ALA A 108 -13.69 3.80 14.01
CA ALA A 108 -13.11 4.57 12.91
C ALA A 108 -14.21 5.17 12.02
N GLY A 109 -13.85 6.19 11.23
CA GLY A 109 -14.72 6.79 10.24
C GLY A 109 -15.85 7.63 10.81
N ILE A 110 -17.00 7.61 10.13
CA ILE A 110 -18.22 8.32 10.49
C ILE A 110 -19.31 7.30 10.77
N GLY A 111 -20.06 7.48 11.85
CA GLY A 111 -21.14 6.57 12.21
C GLY A 111 -22.07 7.19 13.23
N ASP A 112 -23.01 6.37 13.71
CA ASP A 112 -23.97 6.76 14.73
C ASP A 112 -23.61 6.13 16.07
N PHE A 113 -23.61 6.97 17.10
CA PHE A 113 -23.41 6.59 18.49
C PHE A 113 -24.76 6.47 19.20
N PHE A 114 -24.97 5.37 19.93
CA PHE A 114 -26.19 5.05 20.64
C PHE A 114 -25.90 4.69 22.10
N CYS A 115 -26.75 5.15 23.02
CA CYS A 115 -26.77 4.62 24.38
C CYS A 115 -27.81 3.50 24.48
N ARG A 116 -27.45 2.39 25.12
CA ARG A 116 -28.39 1.27 25.36
C ARG A 116 -29.28 1.48 26.58
N ASN A 117 -28.93 2.42 27.46
CA ASN A 117 -29.64 2.69 28.71
C ASN A 117 -30.56 3.93 28.65
N CYS A 118 -30.57 4.67 27.55
CA CYS A 118 -31.53 5.77 27.32
C CYS A 118 -31.72 6.02 25.81
N THR A 119 -32.60 6.94 25.43
CA THR A 119 -32.91 7.25 24.03
C THR A 119 -31.90 8.18 23.35
N TYR A 120 -30.71 8.34 23.92
CA TYR A 120 -29.69 9.24 23.36
C TYR A 120 -29.00 8.61 22.15
N SER A 121 -29.03 9.31 21.02
CA SER A 121 -28.29 8.94 19.81
C SER A 121 -27.71 10.18 19.13
N ARG A 122 -26.54 10.06 18.49
CA ARG A 122 -25.93 11.16 17.73
C ARG A 122 -24.95 10.64 16.68
N GLY A 123 -24.93 11.29 15.51
CA GLY A 123 -23.86 11.11 14.53
C GLY A 123 -22.50 11.59 15.05
N LEU A 124 -21.47 10.77 14.88
CA LEU A 124 -20.13 10.98 15.41
C LEU A 124 -19.07 10.68 14.33
N THR A 125 -18.17 11.64 14.13
CA THR A 125 -16.96 11.48 13.31
C THR A 125 -15.79 11.07 14.19
N SER A 126 -15.49 9.77 14.29
CA SER A 126 -14.53 9.28 15.29
C SER A 126 -13.08 9.59 14.92
N ALA A 127 -12.67 9.24 13.71
CA ALA A 127 -11.35 9.47 13.15
C ALA A 127 -11.44 9.36 11.62
N ILE A 128 -11.13 10.46 10.93
CA ILE A 128 -10.99 10.51 9.47
C ILE A 128 -9.60 11.03 9.16
N HIS A 129 -8.91 10.33 8.26
CA HIS A 129 -7.67 10.83 7.69
C HIS A 129 -7.95 11.58 6.38
N GLY A 130 -7.16 12.61 6.09
CA GLY A 130 -7.32 13.39 4.87
C GLY A 130 -7.06 12.54 3.63
N PHE A 131 -7.91 12.69 2.61
CA PHE A 131 -7.74 12.05 1.31
C PHE A 131 -6.91 12.97 0.39
N MET A 132 -5.99 12.39 -0.39
CA MET A 132 -5.14 13.06 -1.39
C MET A 132 -4.18 14.15 -0.87
N GLY A 133 -3.29 13.80 0.07
CA GLY A 133 -2.09 14.62 0.34
C GLY A 133 -2.32 15.90 1.17
N LYS A 134 -3.53 16.14 1.66
CA LYS A 134 -3.79 17.13 2.71
C LYS A 134 -3.62 16.45 4.07
N ASN A 135 -2.72 16.96 4.92
CA ASN A 135 -2.48 16.46 6.28
C ASN A 135 -3.61 16.86 7.26
N ASN A 136 -4.86 16.84 6.80
CA ASN A 136 -6.01 17.19 7.62
C ASN A 136 -6.58 15.89 8.17
N TYR A 137 -6.23 15.54 9.42
CA TYR A 137 -6.99 14.52 10.15
C TYR A 137 -8.03 15.19 11.04
N LEU A 138 -9.20 14.56 11.14
CA LEU A 138 -10.28 14.94 12.06
C LEU A 138 -10.43 13.83 13.09
N VAL A 139 -10.42 14.19 14.35
CA VAL A 139 -10.37 13.23 15.46
C VAL A 139 -11.34 13.69 16.54
N ALA A 140 -12.28 12.83 16.94
CA ALA A 140 -13.25 13.12 18.00
C ALA A 140 -12.66 12.99 19.40
N PHE A 141 -13.14 13.77 20.35
CA PHE A 141 -12.83 13.67 21.76
C PHE A 141 -14.14 13.72 22.54
N GLN A 142 -14.14 13.14 23.73
CA GLN A 142 -15.23 13.30 24.68
C GLN A 142 -14.75 14.05 25.92
N CYS A 143 -15.51 15.07 26.32
CA CYS A 143 -15.32 15.72 27.61
C CYS A 143 -15.64 14.75 28.74
N GLN A 144 -14.70 14.58 29.66
CA GLN A 144 -14.82 13.57 30.72
C GLN A 144 -15.71 14.01 31.88
N GLU A 145 -16.14 15.27 31.89
CA GLU A 145 -17.07 15.82 32.87
C GLU A 145 -18.51 15.85 32.31
N CYS A 146 -18.74 16.66 31.26
CA CYS A 146 -20.08 16.81 30.71
C CYS A 146 -20.48 15.70 29.72
N GLY A 147 -19.52 14.97 29.14
CA GLY A 147 -19.77 13.93 28.15
C GLY A 147 -19.94 14.45 26.71
N ASN A 148 -19.91 15.76 26.47
CA ASN A 148 -20.03 16.29 25.11
C ASN A 148 -18.89 15.82 24.22
N PHE A 149 -19.27 15.50 22.98
CA PHE A 149 -18.35 15.15 21.90
C PHE A 149 -17.93 16.39 21.13
N THR A 150 -16.64 16.47 20.81
CA THR A 150 -16.02 17.53 20.00
C THR A 150 -15.09 16.90 18.97
N THR A 151 -15.03 17.41 17.76
CA THR A 151 -14.05 16.97 16.75
C THR A 151 -13.01 18.06 16.56
N ILE A 152 -11.73 17.68 16.62
CA ILE A 152 -10.60 18.60 16.48
C ILE A 152 -9.85 18.23 15.20
N SER A 153 -9.43 19.24 14.44
CA SER A 153 -8.51 19.13 13.30
C SER A 153 -7.09 19.50 13.71
N ASN A 154 -6.09 19.01 12.99
CA ASN A 154 -4.66 19.30 13.24
C ASN A 154 -4.32 20.78 13.28
N ASP A 155 -4.97 21.54 12.40
CA ASP A 155 -4.79 22.98 12.30
C ASP A 155 -5.22 23.71 13.59
N LEU A 156 -5.92 23.01 14.49
CA LEU A 156 -6.46 23.51 15.76
C LEU A 156 -5.93 22.73 16.99
N ASP A 157 -4.91 21.87 16.85
CA ASP A 157 -4.29 21.13 17.97
C ASP A 157 -3.38 22.03 18.81
N ASN A 158 -3.89 23.20 19.22
CA ASN A 158 -3.32 24.00 20.30
C ASN A 158 -3.77 23.39 21.64
N GLU A 159 -2.98 23.55 22.71
CA GLU A 159 -3.35 23.02 24.04
C GLU A 159 -4.72 23.52 24.53
N ASN A 160 -5.10 24.75 24.14
CA ASN A 160 -6.42 25.33 24.44
C ASN A 160 -7.59 24.62 23.72
N GLY A 161 -7.33 23.91 22.61
CA GLY A 161 -8.32 23.13 21.88
C GLY A 161 -8.79 21.88 22.62
N ARG A 162 -8.11 21.49 23.72
CA ARG A 162 -8.45 20.30 24.53
C ARG A 162 -9.37 20.60 25.72
N LEU A 163 -9.88 21.83 25.81
CA LEU A 163 -10.86 22.22 26.81
C LEU A 163 -12.27 22.19 26.22
N CYS A 164 -13.20 21.59 26.96
CA CYS A 164 -14.61 21.64 26.62
C CYS A 164 -15.21 22.99 26.98
N THR A 165 -16.37 23.33 26.40
CA THR A 165 -17.13 24.55 26.73
C THR A 165 -17.55 24.63 28.20
N CYS A 166 -17.62 23.49 28.90
CA CYS A 166 -17.90 23.42 30.33
C CYS A 166 -16.64 23.59 31.22
N GLY A 167 -15.46 23.82 30.63
CA GLY A 167 -14.17 23.85 31.33
C GLY A 167 -13.51 22.48 31.53
N GLY A 168 -14.23 21.40 31.24
CA GLY A 168 -13.74 20.04 31.46
C GLY A 168 -12.77 19.54 30.39
N GLN A 169 -11.94 18.57 30.75
CA GLN A 169 -10.90 18.03 29.87
C GLN A 169 -11.46 17.11 28.77
N LEU A 170 -11.09 17.36 27.52
CA LEU A 170 -11.33 16.46 26.39
C LEU A 170 -10.32 15.31 26.41
N SER A 171 -10.80 14.08 26.26
CA SER A 171 -9.94 12.89 26.23
C SER A 171 -10.45 11.87 25.21
N ARG A 172 -9.50 11.09 24.67
CA ARG A 172 -9.75 9.91 23.83
C ARG A 172 -9.34 8.60 24.48
N ASP A 173 -8.50 8.66 25.51
CA ASP A 173 -7.92 7.48 26.15
C ASP A 173 -8.84 6.85 27.19
N LYS A 174 -9.97 7.48 27.51
CA LYS A 174 -10.96 7.02 28.48
C LYS A 174 -12.17 6.39 27.78
N PRO A 175 -12.89 5.46 28.44
CA PRO A 175 -14.05 4.82 27.83
C PRO A 175 -15.15 5.84 27.56
N ILE A 176 -15.79 5.68 26.41
CA ILE A 176 -16.88 6.53 25.96
C ILE A 176 -18.11 6.26 26.82
N PHE A 177 -18.82 7.33 27.20
CA PHE A 177 -20.07 7.22 27.96
C PHE A 177 -21.18 8.10 27.38
N CYS A 178 -22.42 7.82 27.75
CA CYS A 178 -23.57 8.61 27.32
C CYS A 178 -23.57 9.99 28.00
N PRO A 179 -23.68 11.10 27.26
CA PRO A 179 -23.72 12.44 27.86
C PRO A 179 -24.93 12.66 28.79
N GLN A 180 -26.07 12.02 28.47
CA GLN A 180 -27.34 12.19 29.17
C GLN A 180 -27.45 11.38 30.47
N CYS A 181 -27.09 10.09 30.45
CA CYS A 181 -27.24 9.20 31.60
C CYS A 181 -25.93 8.69 32.20
N LYS A 182 -24.77 9.08 31.63
CA LYS A 182 -23.42 8.65 32.03
C LYS A 182 -23.15 7.13 31.95
N SER A 183 -24.06 6.36 31.37
CA SER A 183 -23.84 4.93 31.10
C SER A 183 -22.68 4.72 30.15
N LYS A 184 -21.85 3.70 30.41
CA LYS A 184 -20.80 3.20 29.50
C LYS A 184 -21.29 2.08 28.59
N ASP A 185 -22.55 1.65 28.75
CA ASP A 185 -23.18 0.70 27.84
C ASP A 185 -23.69 1.45 26.60
N VAL A 186 -22.78 1.55 25.64
CA VAL A 186 -22.91 2.37 24.44
C VAL A 186 -22.41 1.58 23.24
N GLU A 187 -22.96 1.91 22.08
CA GLU A 187 -22.66 1.24 20.82
C GLU A 187 -22.38 2.28 19.74
N PHE A 188 -21.54 1.90 18.78
CA PHE A 188 -21.26 2.72 17.62
C PHE A 188 -21.45 1.89 16.36
N SER A 189 -22.32 2.37 15.47
CA SER A 189 -22.56 1.79 14.15
C SER A 189 -21.85 2.64 13.11
N MET A 190 -20.79 2.11 12.51
CA MET A 190 -20.07 2.81 11.45
C MET A 190 -20.91 2.84 10.17
N ASN A 191 -21.06 4.03 9.59
CA ASN A 191 -21.78 4.25 8.33
C ASN A 191 -20.83 4.41 7.15
N ILE A 192 -19.69 5.10 7.36
CA ILE A 192 -18.71 5.40 6.33
C ILE A 192 -17.31 5.08 6.87
N ILE A 193 -16.58 4.24 6.14
CA ILE A 193 -15.15 4.04 6.34
C ILE A 193 -14.38 5.05 5.49
N THR A 194 -13.34 5.64 6.08
CA THR A 194 -12.44 6.59 5.41
C THR A 194 -11.03 6.06 5.44
#